data_AF-V6IUJ0-F1
#
_entry.id   AF-V6IUJ0-F1
#
_cell.length_a   1.000
_cell.length_b   1.000
_cell.length_c   1.000
_cell.angle_alpha   90.00
_cell.angle_beta   90.00
_cell.angle_gamma   90.00
#
_symmetry.space_group_name_H-M   'P 1'
#
loop_
_entity.id
_entity.type
_entity.pdbx_description
1 polymer ?
#
loop_
_entity_poly.entity_id
_entity_poly.type
_entity_poly.pdbx_seq_one_letter_code
_entity_poly.pdbx_strand_id
1 'polypeptide(L)'
;MDEYFFYTRFQDWEWEDSKKEYAKLKFRTDFTEEHSEDFTIRWNLTNNTFTCNDKEICKRRDVIHVLNDPNYQKVIVEKIQKEMQQ
;
A
#
# COMPACT_ATOMS: atom_id res chain seq x y z
N MET A 1 7.98 14.70 -23.81
CA MET A 1 7.82 14.52 -22.36
C MET A 1 7.66 13.02 -22.16
N ASP A 2 8.74 12.34 -21.81
CA ASP A 2 8.65 10.96 -21.31
C ASP A 2 8.13 11.05 -19.88
N GLU A 3 6.82 11.04 -19.73
CA GLU A 3 6.20 10.88 -18.42
C GLU A 3 6.48 9.45 -17.95
N TYR A 4 7.58 9.29 -17.21
CA TYR A 4 7.75 8.15 -16.32
C TYR A 4 6.62 8.22 -15.29
N PHE A 5 5.49 7.59 -15.61
CA PHE A 5 4.40 7.47 -14.68
C PHE A 5 4.81 6.45 -13.60
N PHE A 6 5.31 6.96 -12.48
CA PHE A 6 5.56 6.14 -11.30
C PHE A 6 4.23 5.68 -10.72
N TYR A 7 3.89 4.41 -10.90
CA TYR A 7 2.67 3.84 -10.35
C TYR A 7 2.99 2.98 -9.13
N THR A 8 2.63 3.46 -7.94
CA THR A 8 2.49 2.59 -6.77
C THR A 8 1.09 1.97 -6.79
N ARG A 9 0.99 0.64 -6.86
CA ARG A 9 -0.28 -0.09 -6.97
C ARG A 9 -0.40 -1.12 -5.86
N PHE A 10 -1.52 -1.07 -5.16
CA PHE A 10 -1.95 -2.12 -4.24
C PHE A 10 -2.16 -3.45 -4.99
N GLN A 11 -1.48 -4.50 -4.54
CA GLN A 11 -1.54 -5.84 -5.13
C GLN A 11 -2.47 -6.74 -4.33
N ASP A 12 -2.13 -6.92 -3.05
CA ASP A 12 -2.74 -7.93 -2.20
C ASP A 12 -2.59 -7.57 -0.71
N TRP A 13 -3.25 -8.32 0.17
CA TRP A 13 -3.18 -8.11 1.61
C TRP A 13 -3.41 -9.37 2.43
N GLU A 14 -2.82 -9.41 3.62
CA GLU A 14 -2.99 -10.50 4.59
C GLU A 14 -3.18 -9.91 6.00
N TRP A 15 -4.00 -10.56 6.83
CA TRP A 15 -4.10 -10.18 8.24
C TRP A 15 -2.82 -10.57 8.98
N GLU A 16 -2.24 -9.63 9.72
CA GLU A 16 -1.05 -9.92 10.53
C GLU A 16 -1.43 -10.48 11.92
N ASP A 17 -2.63 -10.15 12.40
CA ASP A 17 -3.12 -10.60 13.70
C ASP A 17 -4.55 -11.15 13.65
N SER A 18 -4.88 -11.98 14.64
CA SER A 18 -6.19 -12.63 14.76
C SER A 18 -7.32 -11.66 15.15
N LYS A 19 -6.99 -10.50 15.70
CA LYS A 19 -7.97 -9.45 16.06
C LYS A 19 -8.34 -8.57 14.86
N LYS A 20 -7.66 -8.77 13.72
CA LYS A 20 -7.84 -8.00 12.48
C LYS A 20 -7.59 -6.51 12.68
N GLU A 21 -6.63 -6.16 13.52
CA GLU A 21 -6.24 -4.75 13.79
C GLU A 21 -5.19 -4.27 12.78
N TYR A 22 -4.25 -5.14 12.43
CA TYR A 22 -3.13 -4.92 11.52
C TYR A 22 -3.27 -5.80 10.28
N ALA A 23 -3.18 -5.16 9.12
CA ALA A 23 -3.08 -5.81 7.83
C ALA A 23 -1.69 -5.54 7.24
N LYS A 24 -1.06 -6.58 6.70
CA LYS A 24 0.13 -6.44 5.88
C LYS A 24 -0.32 -6.32 4.43
N LEU A 25 -0.05 -5.17 3.85
CA LEU A 25 -0.44 -4.83 2.48
C LEU A 25 0.76 -4.95 1.56
N LYS A 26 0.57 -5.60 0.41
CA LYS A 26 1.57 -5.73 -0.64
C LYS A 26 1.30 -4.71 -1.75
N PHE A 27 2.35 -4.01 -2.14
CA PHE A 27 2.36 -3.02 -3.20
C PHE A 27 3.42 -3.35 -4.23
N ARG A 28 3.19 -2.86 -5.45
CA ARG A 28 4.17 -2.86 -6.54
C ARG A 28 4.39 -1.43 -6.97
N THR A 29 5.64 -1.01 -7.05
CA THR A 29 6.05 0.24 -7.70
C THR A 29 6.58 -0.08 -9.08
N ASP A 30 5.92 0.42 -10.10
CA ASP A 30 6.35 0.33 -11.50
C ASP A 30 7.04 1.64 -11.90
N PHE A 31 8.37 1.61 -12.03
CA PHE A 31 9.17 2.75 -12.53
C PHE A 31 9.25 2.71 -14.06
N THR A 32 9.45 1.51 -14.62
CA THR A 32 9.36 1.14 -16.05
C THR A 32 8.90 -0.33 -16.16
N GLU A 33 8.54 -0.83 -17.35
CA GLU A 33 8.18 -2.26 -17.55
C GLU A 33 9.25 -3.25 -17.02
N GLU A 34 10.52 -2.82 -17.01
CA GLU A 34 11.67 -3.63 -16.59
C GLU A 34 12.13 -3.35 -15.15
N HIS A 35 11.65 -2.25 -14.54
CA HIS A 35 12.01 -1.82 -13.19
C HIS A 35 10.76 -1.72 -12.33
N SER A 36 10.23 -2.89 -11.98
CA SER A 36 9.17 -3.04 -10.99
C SER A 36 9.72 -3.65 -9.71
N GLU A 37 9.34 -3.10 -8.57
CA GLU A 37 9.71 -3.62 -7.25
C GLU A 37 8.45 -3.83 -6.41
N ASP A 38 8.39 -4.97 -5.72
CA ASP A 38 7.35 -5.27 -4.73
C ASP A 38 7.81 -4.82 -3.34
N PHE A 39 6.91 -4.25 -2.56
CA PHE A 39 7.15 -3.93 -1.16
C PHE A 39 5.92 -4.19 -0.30
N THR A 40 6.12 -4.21 1.01
CA THR A 40 5.02 -4.40 1.96
C THR A 40 5.01 -3.30 3.01
N ILE A 41 3.80 -2.92 3.41
CA ILE A 41 3.58 -2.03 4.55
C ILE A 41 2.66 -2.73 5.53
N ARG A 42 2.90 -2.49 6.82
CA ARG A 42 2.00 -2.89 7.89
C ARG A 42 1.06 -1.74 8.18
N TRP A 43 -0.25 -1.96 8.10
CA TRP A 43 -1.26 -0.93 8.30
C TRP A 43 -2.17 -1.30 9.45
N ASN A 44 -2.28 -0.42 10.43
CA ASN A 44 -3.29 -0.47 11.48
C ASN A 44 -4.59 0.19 10.97
N LEU A 45 -5.61 -0.62 10.71
CA LEU A 45 -6.87 -0.14 10.15
C LEU A 45 -7.76 0.57 11.18
N THR A 46 -7.51 0.37 12.48
CA THR A 46 -8.27 0.98 13.57
C THR A 46 -7.94 2.47 13.74
N ASN A 47 -6.66 2.83 13.66
CA ASN A 47 -6.21 4.22 13.82
C ASN A 47 -5.63 4.83 12.52
N ASN A 48 -5.72 4.09 11.41
CA ASN A 48 -5.25 4.48 10.09
C ASN A 48 -3.75 4.88 10.04
N THR A 49 -2.91 4.21 10.84
CA THR A 49 -1.45 4.40 10.80
C THR A 49 -0.78 3.26 10.07
N PHE A 50 0.33 3.53 9.37
CA PHE A 50 1.10 2.48 8.70
C PHE A 50 2.59 2.58 9.04
N THR A 51 3.24 1.42 9.01
CA THR A 51 4.67 1.25 9.17
C THR A 51 5.20 0.59 7.92
N CYS A 52 6.25 1.16 7.34
CA CYS A 52 6.94 0.57 6.21
C CYS A 52 8.29 0.00 6.65
N ASN A 53 8.48 -1.29 6.42
CA ASN A 53 9.73 -1.97 6.79
C ASN A 53 10.86 -1.65 5.81
N ASP A 54 10.54 -1.35 4.56
CA ASP A 54 11.50 -0.95 3.54
C ASP A 54 11.78 0.56 3.60
N LYS A 55 12.88 0.91 4.28
CA LYS A 55 13.25 2.31 4.54
C LYS A 55 13.64 3.08 3.28
N GLU A 56 14.04 2.40 2.21
CA GLU A 56 14.43 3.05 0.96
C GLU A 56 13.19 3.31 0.10
N ILE A 57 12.33 2.30 -0.07
CA ILE A 57 11.11 2.43 -0.87
C ILE A 57 10.15 3.45 -0.26
N CYS A 58 9.98 3.46 1.06
CA CYS A 58 9.03 4.39 1.69
C CYS A 58 9.52 5.83 1.87
N LYS A 59 10.76 6.11 1.48
CA LYS A 59 11.24 7.49 1.29
C LYS A 59 11.00 8.00 -0.13
N ARG A 60 10.59 7.12 -1.06
CA ARG A 60 10.29 7.51 -2.44
C ARG A 60 9.06 8.39 -2.47
N ARG A 61 9.15 9.50 -3.22
CA ARG A 61 8.14 10.55 -3.23
C ARG A 61 6.79 10.04 -3.75
N ASP A 62 6.81 9.18 -4.76
CA ASP A 62 5.63 8.53 -5.35
C ASP A 62 4.92 7.61 -4.35
N VAL A 63 5.66 6.77 -3.63
CA VAL A 63 5.13 5.94 -2.54
C VAL A 63 4.52 6.80 -1.45
N ILE A 64 5.22 7.83 -0.97
CA ILE A 64 4.71 8.76 0.05
C ILE A 64 3.43 9.44 -0.43
N HIS A 65 3.38 9.87 -1.69
CA HIS A 65 2.22 10.56 -2.24
C HIS A 65 0.99 9.64 -2.27
N VAL A 66 1.15 8.43 -2.81
CA VAL A 66 0.06 7.44 -2.92
C VAL A 66 -0.39 6.97 -1.52
N LEU A 67 0.53 6.69 -0.62
CA LEU A 67 0.19 6.22 0.74
C LEU A 67 -0.42 7.30 1.61
N ASN A 68 -0.18 8.59 1.34
CA ASN A 68 -0.83 9.71 2.06
C ASN A 68 -2.04 10.28 1.33
N ASP A 69 -2.43 9.74 0.18
CA ASP A 69 -3.65 10.14 -0.51
C ASP A 69 -4.87 9.57 0.24
N PRO A 70 -5.73 10.40 0.82
CA PRO A 70 -6.86 9.92 1.63
C PRO A 70 -7.91 9.17 0.80
N ASN A 71 -8.07 9.48 -0.48
CA ASN A 71 -8.99 8.75 -1.35
C ASN A 71 -8.44 7.34 -1.63
N TYR A 72 -7.14 7.24 -1.89
CA TYR A 72 -6.48 5.96 -2.11
C TYR A 72 -6.51 5.09 -0.86
N GLN A 73 -6.23 5.67 0.31
CA GLN A 73 -6.39 4.99 1.59
C GLN A 73 -7.80 4.46 1.80
N LYS A 74 -8.81 5.30 1.54
CA LYS A 74 -10.22 4.91 1.66
C LYS A 74 -10.56 3.72 0.74
N VAL A 75 -10.11 3.75 -0.51
CA VAL A 75 -10.35 2.67 -1.49
C VAL A 75 -9.75 1.34 -1.00
N ILE A 76 -8.54 1.36 -0.46
CA ILE A 76 -7.89 0.16 0.10
C ILE A 76 -8.70 -0.37 1.29
N VAL A 77 -9.03 0.49 2.26
CA VAL A 77 -9.80 0.11 3.45
C VAL A 77 -11.16 -0.46 3.06
N GLU A 78 -11.87 0.18 2.13
CA GLU A 78 -13.16 -0.31 1.62
C GLU A 78 -13.03 -1.68 0.93
N LYS A 79 -11.94 -1.91 0.19
CA LYS A 79 -11.68 -3.20 -0.46
C LYS A 79 -11.48 -4.30 0.59
N ILE A 80 -10.63 -4.06 1.59
CA ILE A 80 -10.38 -4.99 2.70
C ILE A 80 -11.67 -5.28 3.48
N GLN A 81 -12.44 -4.25 3.82
CA GLN A 81 -13.68 -4.39 4.58
C GLN A 81 -14.77 -5.14 3.82
N LYS A 82 -14.88 -4.97 2.48
CA LYS A 82 -15.82 -5.74 1.66
C LYS A 82 -15.52 -7.23 1.67
N GLU A 83 -14.25 -7.61 1.65
CA GLU A 83 -13.84 -9.02 1.75
C GLU A 83 -14.10 -9.62 3.13
N MET A 84 -14.24 -8.82 4.19
CA MET A 84 -14.66 -9.31 5.51
C MET A 84 -16.15 -9.66 5.62
N GLN A 85 -16.99 -9.20 4.69
CA GLN A 85 -18.45 -9.37 4.72
C GLN A 85 -18.96 -10.55 3.87
N GLN A 86 -18.08 -11.25 3.15
CA GLN A 86 -18.37 -12.47 2.40
C GLN A 86 -17.90 -13.70 3.18
#